data_AF-A0A317YA98-F1
#
_entry.id   AF-A0A317YA98-F1
#
_cell.length_a   1.000
_cell.length_b   1.000
_cell.length_c   1.000
_cell.angle_alpha   90.00
_cell.angle_beta   90.00
_cell.angle_gamma   90.00
#
_symmetry.space_group_name_H-M   'P 1'
#
loop_
_entity.id
_entity.type
_entity.pdbx_description
1 polymer ?
#
loop_
_entity_poly.entity_id
_entity_poly.type
_entity_poly.pdbx_seq_one_letter_code
_entity_poly.pdbx_strand_id
1 'polypeptide(L)'
;MEVVLHDGVIREKPSTPEEARKFIKGYSESHAATIGSVLVTNVKTGARREGWDKAEVYFHKIPDEVVESLIEEGDVFYVAGGLLVEHPLTSPLVEAIVSYTCSCSCLDTDFLHGESRGHCIALCLKTGTLQVGTIDSVMGLPKALTEKLIKESLSET
;
A
#
# COMPACT_ATOMS: atom_id res chain seq x y z
N MET A 1 5.30 -8.19 2.42
CA MET A 1 5.80 -7.65 1.15
C MET A 1 4.92 -6.47 0.79
N GLU A 2 5.46 -5.42 0.20
CA GLU A 2 4.69 -4.22 -0.16
C GLU A 2 5.01 -3.81 -1.60
N VAL A 3 3.97 -3.40 -2.34
CA VAL A 3 4.09 -2.89 -3.71
C VAL A 3 3.26 -1.62 -3.88
N VAL A 4 3.70 -0.73 -4.78
CA VAL A 4 2.94 0.47 -5.16
C VAL A 4 2.20 0.22 -6.45
N LEU A 5 0.92 0.54 -6.48
CA LEU A 5 0.02 0.48 -7.62
C LEU A 5 -0.40 1.90 -7.99
N HIS A 6 -0.41 2.19 -9.29
CA HIS A 6 -0.96 3.44 -9.80
C HIS A 6 -1.50 3.22 -11.21
N ASP A 7 -2.74 3.64 -11.44
CA ASP A 7 -3.49 3.40 -12.68
C ASP A 7 -3.46 1.93 -13.15
N GLY A 8 -3.57 0.99 -12.19
CA GLY A 8 -3.55 -0.45 -12.46
C GLY A 8 -2.16 -1.03 -12.80
N VAL A 9 -1.10 -0.22 -12.73
CA VAL A 9 0.28 -0.67 -12.99
C VAL A 9 1.07 -0.74 -11.69
N ILE A 10 1.74 -1.86 -11.45
CA ILE A 10 2.69 -2.02 -10.34
C ILE A 10 3.95 -1.21 -10.66
N ARG A 11 4.34 -0.32 -9.75
CA ARG A 11 5.54 0.50 -9.84
C ARG A 11 6.60 -0.02 -8.88
N GLU A 12 7.72 -0.46 -9.44
CA GLU A 12 8.93 -0.77 -8.68
C GLU A 12 9.72 0.52 -8.38
N LYS A 13 10.95 0.36 -7.88
CA LYS A 13 11.86 1.49 -7.64
C LYS A 13 12.26 2.10 -9.00
N PRO A 14 12.13 3.42 -9.17
CA PRO A 14 12.56 4.04 -10.42
C PRO A 14 14.07 3.85 -10.60
N SER A 15 14.50 3.58 -11.83
CA SER A 15 15.92 3.38 -12.17
C SER A 15 16.53 4.61 -12.84
N THR A 16 15.72 5.54 -13.34
CA THR A 16 16.18 6.78 -13.98
C THR A 16 15.43 8.01 -13.50
N PRO A 17 16.04 9.21 -13.54
CA PRO A 17 15.39 10.48 -13.21
C PRO A 17 14.10 10.74 -14.00
N GLU A 18 14.06 10.37 -15.27
CA GLU A 18 12.88 10.54 -16.13
C GLU A 18 11.72 9.66 -15.67
N GLU A 19 12.02 8.43 -15.25
CA GLU A 19 11.04 7.51 -14.68
C GLU A 19 10.52 8.00 -13.33
N ALA A 20 11.41 8.44 -12.43
CA ALA A 20 11.03 9.04 -11.15
C ALA A 20 10.11 10.25 -11.35
N ARG A 21 10.44 11.14 -12.29
CA ARG A 21 9.61 12.29 -12.66
C ARG A 21 8.22 11.88 -13.13
N LYS A 22 8.16 10.87 -14.01
CA LYS A 22 6.88 10.34 -14.51
C LYS A 22 6.04 9.76 -13.36
N PHE A 23 6.67 9.05 -12.42
CA PHE A 23 5.95 8.47 -11.29
C PHE A 23 5.36 9.54 -10.38
N ILE A 24 6.20 10.48 -9.92
CA ILE A 24 5.81 11.52 -8.96
C ILE A 24 4.76 12.46 -9.58
N LYS A 25 4.95 12.88 -10.85
CA LYS A 25 3.94 13.68 -11.55
C LYS A 25 2.61 12.93 -11.71
N GLY A 26 2.65 11.62 -11.98
CA GLY A 26 1.44 10.80 -12.09
C GLY A 26 0.58 10.87 -10.82
N TYR A 27 1.19 10.93 -9.63
CA TYR A 27 0.45 11.03 -8.37
C TYR A 27 -0.36 12.33 -8.20
N SER A 28 -0.14 13.33 -9.04
CA SER A 28 -0.96 14.54 -9.09
C SER A 28 -2.25 14.37 -9.89
N GLU A 29 -2.33 13.35 -10.75
CA GLU A 29 -3.48 13.10 -11.63
C GLU A 29 -4.39 12.02 -11.04
N SER A 30 -3.81 11.02 -10.37
CA SER A 30 -4.54 9.95 -9.69
C SER A 30 -3.82 9.49 -8.42
N HIS A 31 -4.50 8.70 -7.60
CA HIS A 31 -3.95 8.22 -6.33
C HIS A 31 -2.82 7.20 -6.53
N ALA A 32 -1.93 7.14 -5.56
CA ALA A 32 -1.04 5.99 -5.39
C ALA A 32 -1.70 5.02 -4.41
N ALA A 33 -1.60 3.71 -4.64
CA ALA A 33 -2.08 2.71 -3.70
C ALA A 33 -0.93 1.79 -3.30
N THR A 34 -0.59 1.70 -2.02
CA THR A 34 0.30 0.66 -1.51
C THR A 34 -0.52 -0.58 -1.17
N ILE A 35 0.02 -1.76 -1.46
CA ILE A 35 -0.59 -3.04 -1.11
C ILE A 35 0.43 -3.85 -0.34
N GLY A 36 0.15 -4.05 0.94
CA GLY A 36 0.94 -4.87 1.85
C GLY A 36 0.30 -6.23 2.08
N SER A 37 1.07 -7.31 2.03
CA SER A 37 0.59 -8.66 2.41
C SER A 37 1.42 -9.25 3.55
N VAL A 38 0.73 -9.99 4.42
CA VAL A 38 1.28 -10.64 5.61
C VAL A 38 0.86 -12.10 5.62
N LEU A 39 1.84 -12.99 5.81
CA LEU A 39 1.61 -14.41 6.04
C LEU A 39 2.30 -14.81 7.35
N VAL A 40 1.51 -15.24 8.32
CA VAL A 40 1.96 -15.75 9.61
C VAL A 40 1.88 -17.28 9.58
N THR A 41 3.00 -17.94 9.91
CA THR A 41 3.06 -19.40 10.02
C THR A 41 3.42 -19.78 11.46
N ASN A 42 2.55 -20.54 12.11
CA ASN A 42 2.87 -21.19 13.38
C ASN A 42 3.73 -22.42 13.10
N VAL A 43 5.02 -22.34 13.42
CA VAL A 43 5.99 -23.41 13.13
C VAL A 43 5.74 -24.68 13.96
N LYS A 44 5.07 -24.57 15.12
CA LYS A 44 4.76 -25.73 15.96
C LYS A 44 3.60 -26.56 15.41
N THR A 45 2.54 -25.89 14.97
CA THR A 45 1.29 -26.56 14.53
C THR A 45 1.21 -26.70 13.00
N GLY A 46 2.02 -25.95 12.26
CA GLY A 46 1.92 -25.83 10.81
C GLY A 46 0.79 -24.92 10.32
N ALA A 47 0.00 -24.33 11.24
CA ALA A 47 -1.09 -23.44 10.89
C ALA A 47 -0.58 -22.17 10.19
N ARG A 48 -1.29 -21.73 9.14
CA ARG A 48 -0.98 -20.51 8.40
C ARG A 48 -2.16 -19.56 8.45
N ARG A 49 -1.86 -18.27 8.53
CA ARG A 49 -2.84 -17.17 8.53
C ARG A 49 -2.31 -16.04 7.67
N GLU A 50 -3.17 -15.49 6.84
CA GLU A 50 -2.79 -14.43 5.92
C GLU A 50 -3.77 -13.27 5.98
N GLY A 51 -3.29 -12.14 5.52
CA GLY A 51 -4.09 -10.96 5.33
C GLY A 51 -3.32 -9.96 4.49
N TRP A 52 -4.02 -8.93 4.05
CA TRP A 52 -3.45 -7.86 3.29
C TRP A 52 -4.05 -6.52 3.71
N ASP A 53 -3.31 -5.46 3.43
CA ASP A 53 -3.70 -4.08 3.66
C ASP A 53 -3.46 -3.29 2.37
N LYS A 54 -4.35 -2.35 2.09
CA LYS A 54 -4.23 -1.41 0.98
C LYS A 54 -4.37 0.01 1.52
N ALA A 55 -3.40 0.87 1.23
CA ALA A 55 -3.49 2.28 1.57
C ALA A 55 -3.44 3.13 0.30
N GLU A 56 -4.47 3.90 0.06
CA GLU A 56 -4.56 4.87 -1.02
C GLU A 56 -4.14 6.24 -0.51
N VAL A 57 -3.23 6.88 -1.24
CA VAL A 57 -2.68 8.19 -0.95
C VAL A 57 -3.12 9.15 -2.05
N TYR A 58 -3.82 10.19 -1.64
CA TYR A 58 -4.31 11.26 -2.50
C TYR A 58 -3.42 12.47 -2.29
N PHE A 59 -2.82 12.97 -3.37
CA PHE A 59 -2.00 14.17 -3.34
C PHE A 59 -2.73 15.33 -4.01
N HIS A 60 -2.51 16.52 -3.48
CA HIS A 60 -2.65 17.74 -4.26
C HIS A 60 -1.62 17.77 -5.39
N LYS A 61 -1.83 18.67 -6.35
CA LYS A 61 -0.91 18.84 -7.47
C LYS A 61 0.51 19.12 -6.98
N ILE A 62 1.45 18.23 -7.32
CA ILE A 62 2.86 18.32 -6.94
C ILE A 62 3.56 19.28 -7.90
N PRO A 63 4.11 20.42 -7.42
CA PRO A 63 4.83 21.37 -8.26
C PRO A 63 6.08 20.75 -8.91
N ASP A 64 6.40 21.16 -10.14
CA ASP A 64 7.58 20.65 -10.86
C ASP A 64 8.88 20.88 -10.08
N GLU A 65 9.01 22.00 -9.37
CA GLU A 65 10.15 22.30 -8.49
C GLU A 65 10.34 21.30 -7.35
N VAL A 66 9.24 20.78 -6.79
CA VAL A 66 9.26 19.72 -5.77
C VAL A 66 9.71 18.42 -6.40
N VAL A 67 9.20 18.09 -7.60
CA VAL A 67 9.63 16.88 -8.32
C VAL A 67 11.13 16.90 -8.60
N GLU A 68 11.67 18.04 -9.06
CA GLU A 68 13.12 18.18 -9.29
C GLU A 68 13.92 18.01 -8.01
N SER A 69 13.50 18.68 -6.93
CA SER A 69 14.20 18.62 -5.64
C SER A 69 14.28 17.18 -5.11
N LEU A 70 13.19 16.42 -5.21
CA LEU A 70 13.14 15.02 -4.77
C LEU A 70 14.05 14.10 -5.61
N ILE A 71 14.18 14.37 -6.92
CA ILE A 71 15.04 13.62 -7.83
C ILE A 71 16.52 13.96 -7.58
N GLU A 72 16.82 15.24 -7.36
CA GLU A 72 18.18 15.72 -7.05
C GLU A 72 18.67 15.17 -5.71
N GLU A 73 17.80 15.07 -4.71
CA GLU A 73 18.07 14.45 -3.41
C GLU A 73 18.33 12.94 -3.54
N GLY A 74 17.62 12.27 -4.44
CA GLY A 74 17.88 10.89 -4.84
C GLY A 74 17.18 9.81 -3.99
N ASP A 75 16.52 10.18 -2.89
CA ASP A 75 15.77 9.23 -2.05
C ASP A 75 14.67 8.49 -2.82
N VAL A 76 14.13 9.13 -3.86
CA VAL A 76 13.11 8.55 -4.76
C VAL A 76 13.55 7.27 -5.44
N PHE A 77 14.86 7.04 -5.62
CA PHE A 77 15.40 5.84 -6.26
C PHE A 77 15.48 4.63 -5.31
N TYR A 78 15.35 4.85 -4.00
CA TYR A 78 15.42 3.78 -3.01
C TYR A 78 14.03 3.26 -2.57
N VAL A 79 12.97 3.94 -2.97
CA VAL A 79 11.58 3.70 -2.56
C VAL A 79 10.73 3.23 -3.75
N ALA A 80 9.86 2.24 -3.52
CA ALA A 80 8.97 1.72 -4.57
C ALA A 80 8.04 2.84 -5.07
N GLY A 81 7.92 2.97 -6.39
CA GLY A 81 7.17 4.05 -7.03
C GLY A 81 7.69 5.46 -6.75
N GLY A 82 8.83 5.64 -6.07
CA GLY A 82 9.28 6.97 -5.62
C GLY A 82 8.26 7.66 -4.69
N LEU A 83 7.44 6.88 -3.98
CA LEU A 83 6.35 7.36 -3.15
C LEU A 83 6.86 7.74 -1.75
N LEU A 84 7.23 8.99 -1.57
CA LEU A 84 7.73 9.52 -0.29
C LEU A 84 6.61 10.31 0.40
N VAL A 85 5.78 9.68 1.24
CA VAL A 85 4.64 10.38 1.89
C VAL A 85 5.06 11.21 3.11
N GLU A 86 6.15 10.83 3.75
CA GLU A 86 6.69 11.48 4.96
C GLU A 86 7.68 12.62 4.67
N HIS A 87 8.11 12.77 3.42
CA HIS A 87 9.14 13.73 3.08
C HIS A 87 8.64 15.17 3.27
N PRO A 88 9.44 16.11 3.81
CA PRO A 88 8.99 17.47 4.12
C PRO A 88 8.36 18.24 2.95
N LEU A 89 8.76 17.93 1.70
CA LEU A 89 8.21 18.57 0.49
C LEU A 89 6.90 17.95 -0.01
N THR A 90 6.63 16.68 0.34
CA THR A 90 5.46 15.93 -0.16
C THR A 90 4.39 15.76 0.90
N SER A 91 4.77 15.64 2.18
CA SER A 91 3.85 15.52 3.31
C SER A 91 2.80 16.65 3.35
N PRO A 92 3.14 17.94 3.10
CA PRO A 92 2.13 19.01 3.02
C PRO A 92 1.20 18.90 1.81
N LEU A 93 1.56 18.11 0.81
CA LEU A 93 0.78 17.90 -0.41
C LEU A 93 -0.13 16.67 -0.30
N VAL A 94 -0.06 15.90 0.79
CA VAL A 94 -0.97 14.78 1.03
C VAL A 94 -2.33 15.33 1.44
N GLU A 95 -3.33 15.11 0.59
CA GLU A 95 -4.71 15.54 0.83
C GLU A 95 -5.43 14.56 1.77
N ALA A 96 -5.30 13.26 1.50
CA ALA A 96 -5.96 12.23 2.28
C ALA A 96 -5.23 10.89 2.14
N ILE A 97 -5.34 10.07 3.19
CA ILE A 97 -4.94 8.65 3.17
C ILE A 97 -6.16 7.82 3.56
N VAL A 98 -6.49 6.85 2.73
CA VAL A 98 -7.59 5.91 2.96
C VAL A 98 -7.01 4.51 3.05
N SER A 99 -7.23 3.79 4.16
CA SER A 99 -6.73 2.44 4.31
C SER A 99 -7.84 1.41 4.43
N TYR A 100 -7.57 0.24 3.86
CA TYR A 100 -8.45 -0.91 3.84
C TYR A 100 -7.66 -2.17 4.17
N THR A 101 -8.05 -2.83 5.27
CA THR A 101 -7.40 -4.06 5.74
C THR A 101 -8.32 -5.25 5.57
N CYS A 102 -7.84 -6.36 4.98
CA CYS A 102 -8.54 -7.66 4.96
C CYS A 102 -7.71 -8.75 5.66
N SER A 103 -8.33 -9.49 6.58
CA SER A 103 -7.76 -10.74 7.12
C SER A 103 -8.26 -12.00 6.39
N CYS A 104 -8.82 -11.81 5.20
CA CYS A 104 -9.26 -12.90 4.34
C CYS A 104 -8.08 -13.44 3.52
N SER A 105 -8.09 -14.74 3.26
CA SER A 105 -7.08 -15.39 2.41
C SER A 105 -7.32 -15.22 0.89
N CYS A 106 -8.14 -14.24 0.53
CA CYS A 106 -8.50 -13.97 -0.85
C CYS A 106 -7.61 -12.80 -1.31
N LEU A 107 -6.40 -13.10 -1.76
CA LEU A 107 -5.61 -12.19 -2.59
C LEU A 107 -6.13 -12.30 -4.03
N ASP A 108 -7.40 -11.96 -4.24
CA ASP A 108 -7.94 -11.90 -5.60
C ASP A 108 -7.35 -10.66 -6.28
N THR A 109 -6.49 -10.88 -7.27
CA THR A 109 -5.96 -9.84 -8.19
C THR A 109 -7.10 -9.03 -8.82
N ASP A 110 -8.25 -9.65 -8.93
CA ASP A 110 -9.56 -9.15 -9.34
C ASP A 110 -10.06 -7.96 -8.47
N PHE A 111 -9.82 -7.96 -7.15
CA PHE A 111 -10.17 -6.83 -6.29
C PHE A 111 -9.24 -5.63 -6.50
N LEU A 112 -7.99 -5.88 -6.91
CA LEU A 112 -7.03 -4.81 -7.26
C LEU A 112 -7.38 -4.11 -8.58
N HIS A 113 -8.14 -4.77 -9.46
CA HIS A 113 -8.58 -4.26 -10.75
C HIS A 113 -10.08 -3.87 -10.79
N GLY A 114 -10.81 -4.03 -9.69
CA GLY A 114 -12.24 -3.66 -9.61
C GLY A 114 -13.21 -4.61 -10.33
N GLU A 115 -12.73 -5.76 -10.82
CA GLU A 115 -13.55 -6.81 -11.43
C GLU A 115 -13.45 -8.06 -10.56
N SER A 116 -14.47 -8.43 -9.78
CA SER A 116 -14.38 -9.65 -8.96
C SER A 116 -15.62 -10.53 -8.98
N ARG A 117 -15.38 -11.84 -8.84
CA ARG A 117 -16.40 -12.89 -8.67
C ARG A 117 -17.05 -12.78 -7.29
N GLY A 118 -18.38 -12.77 -7.22
CA GLY A 118 -19.16 -12.34 -6.05
C GLY A 118 -18.95 -13.05 -4.70
N HIS A 119 -18.22 -14.17 -4.63
CA HIS A 119 -17.96 -14.87 -3.37
C HIS A 119 -16.84 -14.21 -2.54
N CYS A 120 -15.76 -13.73 -3.17
CA CYS A 120 -14.64 -13.08 -2.48
C CYS A 120 -15.00 -11.67 -2.02
N ILE A 121 -15.76 -10.90 -2.81
CA ILE A 121 -16.28 -9.58 -2.40
C ILE A 121 -17.09 -9.70 -1.10
N ALA A 122 -17.98 -10.69 -1.02
CA ALA A 122 -18.84 -10.85 0.15
C ALA A 122 -18.05 -11.19 1.43
N LEU A 123 -16.92 -11.89 1.31
CA LEU A 123 -16.05 -12.19 2.44
C LEU A 123 -15.21 -10.97 2.81
N CYS A 124 -14.60 -10.29 1.82
CA CYS A 124 -13.91 -9.02 1.98
C CYS A 124 -14.79 -7.96 2.65
N LEU A 125 -16.03 -7.75 2.20
CA LEU A 125 -16.97 -6.80 2.81
C LEU A 125 -17.34 -7.15 4.26
N LYS A 126 -17.24 -8.44 4.65
CA LYS A 126 -17.54 -8.89 6.02
C LYS A 126 -16.34 -8.79 6.96
N THR A 127 -15.14 -9.04 6.45
CA THR A 127 -13.91 -9.08 7.27
C THR A 127 -13.04 -7.84 7.09
N GLY A 128 -13.34 -7.05 6.08
CA GLY A 128 -12.64 -5.84 5.70
C GLY A 128 -13.02 -4.67 6.60
N THR A 129 -12.02 -3.86 6.95
CA THR A 129 -12.25 -2.62 7.70
C THR A 129 -11.75 -1.46 6.86
N LEU A 130 -12.64 -0.53 6.53
CA LEU A 130 -12.28 0.76 5.94
C LEU A 130 -12.05 1.77 7.06
N GLN A 131 -10.93 2.47 7.04
CA GLN A 131 -10.60 3.48 8.04
C GLN A 131 -9.83 4.66 7.41
N VAL A 132 -9.79 5.78 8.14
CA VAL A 132 -8.87 6.87 7.81
C VAL A 132 -7.46 6.32 7.99
N GLY A 133 -6.68 6.32 6.91
CA GLY A 133 -5.32 5.81 6.95
C GLY A 133 -4.37 6.79 7.63
N THR A 134 -3.31 6.26 8.21
CA THR A 134 -2.18 7.03 8.73
C THR A 134 -0.97 6.84 7.82
N ILE A 135 0.07 7.65 7.99
CA ILE A 135 1.34 7.46 7.27
C ILE A 135 1.90 6.04 7.50
N ASP A 136 1.72 5.49 8.70
CA ASP A 136 2.11 4.12 9.04
C ASP A 136 1.36 3.05 8.21
N SER A 137 0.19 3.37 7.66
CA SER A 137 -0.56 2.46 6.77
C SER A 137 0.05 2.42 5.37
N VAL A 138 0.74 3.49 4.97
CA VAL A 138 1.44 3.55 3.68
C VAL A 138 2.77 2.83 3.77
N MET A 139 3.44 2.89 4.94
CA MET A 139 4.81 2.43 5.09
C MET A 139 4.92 1.12 5.87
N GLY A 140 5.23 0.05 5.14
CA GLY A 140 5.69 -1.20 5.71
C GLY A 140 4.58 -2.19 6.05
N LEU A 141 4.90 -3.11 6.97
CA LEU A 141 4.00 -4.20 7.33
C LEU A 141 2.85 -3.65 8.19
N PRO A 142 1.57 -3.94 7.87
CA PRO A 142 0.44 -3.49 8.66
C PRO A 142 0.50 -4.12 10.06
N LYS A 143 1.00 -3.36 11.04
CA LYS A 143 1.34 -3.86 12.37
C LYS A 143 0.12 -4.42 13.09
N ALA A 144 -1.00 -3.68 13.06
CA ALA A 144 -2.26 -4.12 13.67
C ALA A 144 -2.78 -5.43 13.06
N LEU A 145 -2.72 -5.56 11.73
CA LEU A 145 -3.07 -6.81 11.04
C LEU A 145 -2.14 -7.94 11.43
N THR A 146 -0.83 -7.69 11.46
CA THR A 146 0.18 -8.68 11.82
C THR A 146 -0.02 -9.20 13.24
N GLU A 147 -0.22 -8.30 14.21
CA GLU A 147 -0.49 -8.66 15.60
C GLU A 147 -1.78 -9.47 15.76
N LYS A 148 -2.83 -9.13 15.00
CA LYS A 148 -4.08 -9.88 14.96
C LYS A 148 -3.86 -11.31 14.44
N LEU A 149 -3.20 -11.46 13.29
CA LEU A 149 -2.92 -12.77 12.69
C LEU A 149 -2.03 -13.65 13.58
N ILE A 150 -1.07 -13.04 14.29
CA ILE A 150 -0.24 -13.75 15.28
C ILE A 150 -1.13 -14.30 16.41
N LYS A 151 -1.99 -13.46 17.01
CA LYS A 151 -2.89 -13.91 18.09
C LYS A 151 -3.81 -15.03 17.63
N GLU A 152 -4.40 -14.90 16.44
CA GLU A 152 -5.26 -15.94 15.85
C GLU A 152 -4.49 -17.25 15.63
N SER A 153 -3.26 -17.19 15.11
CA SER A 153 -2.41 -18.37 14.89
C SER A 153 -1.96 -19.08 16.17
N LEU A 154 -2.00 -18.38 17.31
CA LEU A 154 -1.64 -18.93 18.62
C LEU A 154 -2.86 -19.41 19.42
N SER A 155 -4.05 -18.88 19.15
CA SER A 155 -5.29 -19.28 19.82
C SER A 155 -5.83 -20.64 19.37
N GLU A 156 -5.32 -21.20 18.28
CA GLU A 156 -5.55 -22.59 17.89
C GLU A 156 -4.69 -23.52 18.76
N THR A 157 -5.20 -23.86 19.95
CA THR A 157 -4.69 -24.97 20.78
C THR A 157 -5.65 -26.14 20.75
#